data_AF-A0A549T3M2-F1
#
_entry.id   AF-A0A549T3M2-F1
#
_cell.length_a   1.000
_cell.length_b   1.000
_cell.length_c   1.000
_cell.angle_alpha   90.00
_cell.angle_beta   90.00
_cell.angle_gamma   90.00
#
_symmetry.space_group_name_H-M   'P 1'
#
loop_
_entity.id
_entity.type
_entity.pdbx_description
1 polymer ?
#
loop_
_entity_poly.entity_id
_entity_poly.type
_entity_poly.pdbx_seq_one_letter_code
_entity_poly.pdbx_strand_id
1 'polypeptide(L)'
;MNGRRISPLTAAAHCVKPRGQMTPRQICIVDALTAESMDFAVMRQFAMRLRGLFRGGSLKKLDEWIWDATSCSVYATRRFAKTLRQDIDAVQNAVVGPWSNGQTEGLINRLKTLKRSMYGRASIELLRARMLPLHDSNLHRE
;
A
#
# COMPACT_ATOMS: atom_id res chain seq x y z
N MET A 1 23.79 -21.18 10.22
CA MET A 1 22.81 -20.18 9.73
C MET A 1 23.42 -18.80 9.89
N ASN A 2 23.96 -18.21 8.82
CA ASN A 2 24.67 -16.93 8.92
C ASN A 2 23.67 -15.81 9.20
N GLY A 3 23.75 -15.24 10.40
CA GLY A 3 22.88 -14.19 10.95
C GLY A 3 22.95 -12.87 10.20
N ARG A 4 22.46 -12.85 8.96
CA ARG A 4 22.22 -11.61 8.22
C ARG A 4 21.03 -10.91 8.86
N ARG A 5 21.30 -9.81 9.55
CA ARG A 5 20.26 -8.91 10.08
C ARG A 5 19.42 -8.39 8.92
N ILE A 6 18.13 -8.73 8.93
CA ILE A 6 17.14 -8.18 7.99
C ILE A 6 16.64 -6.87 8.59
N SER A 7 16.57 -5.81 7.79
CA SER A 7 16.01 -4.55 8.28
C SER A 7 14.52 -4.70 8.60
N PRO A 8 13.98 -3.99 9.61
CA PRO A 8 12.55 -4.02 9.90
C PRO A 8 11.69 -3.67 8.69
N LEU A 9 12.15 -2.76 7.83
CA LEU A 9 11.45 -2.38 6.60
C LEU A 9 11.40 -3.54 5.59
N THR A 10 12.50 -4.26 5.42
CA THR A 10 12.57 -5.43 4.54
C THR A 10 11.65 -6.55 5.06
N ALA A 11 11.64 -6.80 6.37
CA ALA A 11 10.73 -7.76 6.98
C ALA A 11 9.26 -7.38 6.76
N ALA A 12 8.91 -6.10 6.98
CA ALA A 12 7.56 -5.59 6.72
C ALA A 12 7.16 -5.73 5.24
N ALA A 13 8.05 -5.40 4.30
CA ALA A 13 7.80 -5.58 2.88
C ALA A 13 7.57 -7.05 2.50
N HIS A 14 8.30 -7.99 3.11
CA HIS A 14 8.08 -9.42 2.92
C HIS A 14 6.76 -9.91 3.54
N CYS A 15 6.36 -9.35 4.69
CA CYS A 15 5.10 -9.67 5.36
C CYS A 15 3.88 -9.47 4.45
N VAL A 16 3.86 -8.41 3.65
CA VAL A 16 2.73 -8.04 2.77
C VAL A 16 2.85 -8.56 1.33
N LYS A 17 3.96 -9.21 0.98
CA LYS A 17 4.20 -9.71 -0.38
C LYS A 17 3.66 -11.13 -0.56
N PRO A 18 2.96 -11.47 -1.67
CA PRO A 18 2.51 -12.85 -1.92
C PRO A 18 3.66 -13.74 -2.37
N ARG A 19 3.58 -15.05 -2.09
CA ARG A 19 4.65 -16.01 -2.46
C ARG A 19 4.94 -16.06 -3.96
N GLY A 20 3.91 -15.96 -4.82
CA GLY A 20 4.10 -15.94 -6.27
C GLY A 20 4.86 -14.73 -6.84
N GLN A 21 5.18 -13.73 -6.03
CA GLN A 21 5.99 -12.56 -6.42
C GLN A 21 7.35 -12.56 -5.72
N MET A 22 7.66 -13.57 -4.91
CA MET A 22 8.89 -13.67 -4.14
C MET A 22 9.96 -14.47 -4.89
N THR A 23 11.22 -14.10 -4.70
CA THR A 23 12.34 -14.95 -5.12
C THR A 23 12.50 -16.13 -4.14
N PRO A 24 13.16 -17.24 -4.54
CA PRO A 24 13.40 -18.38 -3.65
C PRO A 24 14.06 -17.97 -2.32
N ARG A 25 14.99 -17.02 -2.38
CA ARG A 25 15.64 -16.46 -1.18
C ARG A 25 14.66 -15.71 -0.27
N GLN A 26 13.76 -14.91 -0.84
CA GLN A 26 12.74 -14.18 -0.07
C GLN A 26 11.76 -15.15 0.60
N ILE A 27 11.44 -16.25 -0.08
CA ILE A 27 10.64 -17.33 0.47
C ILE A 27 11.31 -17.92 1.71
N CYS A 28 12.59 -18.30 1.62
CA CYS A 28 13.32 -18.85 2.78
C CYS A 28 13.37 -17.87 3.95
N ILE A 29 13.52 -16.57 3.67
CA ILE A 29 13.49 -15.52 4.69
C ILE A 29 12.12 -15.48 5.39
N VAL A 30 11.03 -15.47 4.62
CA VAL A 30 9.68 -15.45 5.18
C VAL A 30 9.41 -16.70 6.00
N ASP A 31 9.83 -17.88 5.51
CA ASP A 31 9.62 -19.14 6.20
C ASP A 31 10.40 -19.17 7.52
N ALA A 32 11.65 -18.68 7.54
CA ALA A 32 12.42 -18.51 8.78
C ALA A 32 11.75 -17.53 9.76
N LEU A 33 11.34 -16.34 9.29
CA LEU A 33 10.66 -15.35 10.14
C LEU A 33 9.33 -15.85 10.70
N THR A 34 8.61 -16.66 9.92
CA THR A 34 7.34 -17.27 10.35
C THR A 34 7.57 -18.34 11.40
N ALA A 35 8.65 -19.11 11.30
CA ALA A 35 9.03 -20.12 12.29
C ALA A 35 9.56 -19.50 13.60
N GLU A 36 10.28 -18.37 13.51
CA GLU A 36 10.89 -17.71 14.66
C GLU A 36 9.95 -16.76 15.41
N SER A 37 8.93 -16.20 14.75
CA SER A 37 8.03 -15.20 15.33
C SER A 37 6.57 -15.47 15.02
N MET A 38 5.81 -15.83 16.07
CA MET A 38 4.35 -15.97 15.99
C MET A 38 3.68 -14.65 15.57
N ASP A 39 4.15 -13.51 16.07
CA ASP A 39 3.61 -12.21 15.70
C ASP A 39 3.80 -11.92 14.20
N PHE A 40 4.95 -12.26 13.63
CA PHE A 40 5.19 -12.13 12.19
C PHE A 40 4.25 -13.03 11.39
N ALA A 41 4.10 -14.29 11.81
CA ALA A 41 3.20 -15.24 11.17
C ALA A 41 1.75 -14.73 11.15
N VAL A 42 1.26 -14.25 12.30
CA VAL A 42 -0.08 -13.70 12.47
C VAL A 42 -0.26 -12.43 11.62
N MET A 43 0.65 -11.47 11.70
CA MET A 43 0.59 -10.25 10.87
C MET A 43 0.53 -10.58 9.38
N ARG A 44 1.36 -11.54 8.94
CA ARG A 44 1.40 -11.98 7.55
C ARG A 44 0.09 -12.62 7.11
N GLN A 45 -0.50 -13.47 7.95
CA GLN A 45 -1.79 -14.09 7.67
C GLN A 45 -2.87 -13.02 7.44
N PHE A 46 -2.96 -12.03 8.34
CA PHE A 46 -3.91 -10.93 8.20
C PHE A 46 -3.66 -10.08 6.95
N ALA A 47 -2.40 -9.73 6.67
CA ALA A 47 -2.03 -8.97 5.48
C ALA A 47 -2.41 -9.72 4.18
N MET A 48 -2.18 -11.04 4.12
CA MET A 48 -2.50 -11.84 2.93
C MET A 48 -4.01 -11.97 2.74
N ARG A 49 -4.77 -12.20 3.82
CA ARG A 49 -6.24 -12.24 3.77
C ARG A 49 -6.81 -10.91 3.29
N LEU A 50 -6.34 -9.79 3.85
CA LEU A 50 -6.78 -8.44 3.47
C LEU A 50 -6.52 -8.15 1.99
N ARG A 51 -5.32 -8.50 1.50
CA ARG A 51 -4.98 -8.36 0.07
C ARG A 51 -5.90 -9.18 -0.83
N GLY A 52 -6.34 -10.34 -0.35
CA GLY A 52 -7.35 -11.16 -1.03
C GLY A 52 -8.72 -10.50 -1.08
N LEU A 53 -9.14 -9.80 -0.03
CA LEU A 53 -10.43 -9.09 0.04
C LEU A 53 -10.57 -8.04 -1.06
N PHE A 54 -9.55 -7.20 -1.22
CA PHE A 54 -9.54 -6.16 -2.26
C PHE A 54 -9.52 -6.71 -3.70
N ARG A 55 -9.27 -8.02 -3.89
CA ARG A 55 -9.39 -8.69 -5.20
C ARG A 55 -10.72 -9.41 -5.38
N GLY A 56 -11.37 -9.81 -4.28
CA GLY A 56 -12.57 -10.64 -4.29
C GLY A 56 -13.88 -9.88 -4.06
N GLY A 57 -13.83 -8.63 -3.61
CA GLY A 57 -15.01 -7.76 -3.51
C GLY A 57 -16.06 -8.14 -2.47
N SER A 58 -15.76 -9.06 -1.54
CA SER A 58 -16.76 -9.60 -0.61
C SER A 58 -16.79 -8.80 0.71
N LEU A 59 -17.87 -8.05 0.91
CA LEU A 59 -18.11 -7.31 2.16
C LEU A 59 -18.26 -8.22 3.38
N LYS A 60 -18.94 -9.37 3.23
CA LYS A 60 -19.05 -10.35 4.32
C LYS A 60 -17.67 -10.80 4.82
N LYS A 61 -16.74 -11.11 3.90
CA LYS A 61 -15.38 -11.50 4.27
C LYS A 61 -14.57 -10.34 4.86
N LEU A 62 -14.90 -9.09 4.52
CA LEU A 62 -14.32 -7.91 5.15
C LEU A 62 -14.75 -7.81 6.61
N ASP A 63 -16.04 -7.97 6.90
CA ASP A 63 -16.55 -7.94 8.28
C ASP A 63 -15.94 -9.05 9.14
N GLU A 64 -15.88 -10.28 8.61
CA GLU A 64 -15.19 -11.42 9.25
C GLU A 64 -13.72 -11.11 9.51
N TRP A 65 -13.02 -10.51 8.55
CA TRP A 65 -11.62 -10.15 8.70
C TRP A 65 -11.41 -9.06 9.76
N ILE A 66 -12.27 -8.04 9.82
CA ILE A 66 -12.20 -6.98 10.83
C ILE A 66 -12.43 -7.58 12.22
N TRP A 67 -13.42 -8.46 12.37
CA TRP A 67 -13.71 -9.13 13.64
C TRP A 67 -12.51 -9.95 14.14
N ASP A 68 -11.97 -10.82 13.29
CA ASP A 68 -10.78 -11.61 13.61
C ASP A 68 -9.58 -10.73 13.97
N ALA A 69 -9.38 -9.63 13.22
CA ALA A 69 -8.27 -8.72 13.43
C ALA A 69 -8.40 -7.93 14.74
N THR A 70 -9.62 -7.65 15.20
CA THR A 70 -9.85 -7.00 16.51
C THR A 70 -9.56 -7.91 17.70
N SER A 71 -9.69 -9.23 17.55
CA SER A 71 -9.40 -10.22 18.60
C SER A 71 -7.99 -10.82 18.51
N CYS A 72 -7.20 -10.39 17.54
CA CYS A 72 -5.83 -10.86 17.31
C CYS A 72 -4.88 -10.53 18.47
N SER A 73 -3.87 -11.38 18.73
CA SER A 73 -2.82 -11.15 19.74
C SER A 73 -1.94 -9.92 19.45
N VAL A 74 -1.75 -9.57 18.17
CA VAL A 74 -0.86 -8.49 17.74
C VAL A 74 -1.55 -7.13 17.84
N TYR A 75 -1.02 -6.25 18.71
CA TYR A 75 -1.58 -4.91 18.95
C TYR A 75 -1.67 -4.06 17.68
N ALA A 76 -0.64 -4.10 16.82
CA ALA A 76 -0.63 -3.34 15.57
C ALA A 76 -1.80 -3.74 14.65
N THR A 77 -2.11 -5.04 14.55
CA THR A 77 -3.24 -5.57 13.79
C THR A 77 -4.58 -5.11 14.37
N ARG A 78 -4.76 -5.20 15.70
CA ARG A 78 -5.97 -4.71 16.37
C ARG A 78 -6.20 -3.22 16.14
N ARG A 79 -5.14 -2.43 16.28
CA ARG A 79 -5.19 -0.97 16.06
C ARG A 79 -5.56 -0.65 14.61
N PHE A 80 -4.97 -1.37 13.66
CA PHE A 80 -5.28 -1.20 12.25
C PHE A 80 -6.75 -1.55 11.93
N ALA A 81 -7.27 -2.65 12.48
CA ALA A 81 -8.68 -3.01 12.34
C ALA A 81 -9.63 -1.95 12.92
N LYS A 82 -9.27 -1.36 14.06
CA LYS A 82 -10.04 -0.26 14.66
C LYS A 82 -10.11 0.96 13.73
N THR A 83 -8.99 1.33 13.11
CA THR A 83 -8.96 2.43 12.13
C THR A 83 -9.80 2.12 10.90
N LEU A 84 -9.72 0.91 10.34
CA LEU A 84 -10.58 0.51 9.22
C LEU A 84 -12.07 0.59 9.56
N ARG A 85 -12.44 0.25 10.80
CA ARG A 85 -13.83 0.33 11.25
C ARG A 85 -14.33 1.76 11.44
N GLN A 86 -13.44 2.71 11.74
CA GLN A 86 -13.78 4.13 11.81
C GLN A 86 -14.14 4.69 10.41
N ASP A 87 -13.44 4.22 9.38
CA ASP A 87 -13.64 4.63 7.98
C ASP A 87 -14.40 3.56 7.16
N ILE A 88 -15.34 2.83 7.79
CA ILE A 88 -15.92 1.62 7.20
C ILE A 88 -16.57 1.85 5.83
N ASP A 89 -17.27 2.96 5.64
CA ASP A 89 -17.92 3.29 4.36
C ASP A 89 -16.89 3.43 3.23
N ALA A 90 -15.76 4.07 3.51
CA ALA A 90 -14.67 4.21 2.54
C ALA A 90 -14.02 2.86 2.23
N VAL A 91 -13.83 2.01 3.25
CA VAL A 91 -13.25 0.66 3.09
C VAL A 91 -14.18 -0.25 2.29
N GLN A 92 -15.49 -0.24 2.57
CA GLN A 92 -16.48 -1.00 1.81
C GLN A 92 -16.51 -0.57 0.34
N ASN A 93 -16.50 0.74 0.08
CA ASN A 93 -16.41 1.28 -1.27
C ASN A 93 -15.11 0.88 -1.98
N ALA A 94 -13.98 0.82 -1.27
CA ALA A 94 -12.71 0.37 -1.83
C ALA A 94 -12.68 -1.15 -2.12
N VAL A 95 -13.52 -1.95 -1.45
CA VAL A 95 -13.64 -3.39 -1.71
C VAL A 95 -14.57 -3.67 -2.90
N VAL A 96 -15.70 -2.97 -3.00
CA VAL A 96 -16.72 -3.24 -4.04
C VAL A 96 -16.45 -2.44 -5.33
N GLY A 97 -15.94 -1.22 -5.19
CA GLY A 97 -15.74 -0.30 -6.30
C GLY A 97 -14.53 -0.67 -7.16
N PRO A 98 -14.59 -0.40 -8.48
CA PRO A 98 -13.43 -0.55 -9.37
C PRO A 98 -12.44 0.61 -9.24
N TRP A 99 -12.79 1.64 -8.47
CA TRP A 99 -12.05 2.90 -8.40
C TRP A 99 -10.90 2.81 -7.39
N SER A 100 -9.75 3.33 -7.79
CA SER A 100 -8.57 3.44 -6.92
C SER A 100 -8.08 4.87 -6.89
N ASN A 101 -7.71 5.36 -5.71
CA ASN A 101 -7.06 6.66 -5.54
C ASN A 101 -5.62 6.69 -6.09
N GLY A 102 -5.08 5.58 -6.60
CA GLY A 102 -3.69 5.50 -7.07
C GLY A 102 -3.33 6.50 -8.17
N GLN A 103 -4.26 6.82 -9.09
CA GLN A 103 -4.02 7.85 -10.12
C GLN A 103 -3.92 9.24 -9.49
N THR A 104 -4.86 9.58 -8.62
CA THR A 104 -4.88 10.84 -7.87
C THR A 104 -3.62 10.99 -7.01
N GLU A 105 -3.24 9.95 -6.28
CA GLU A 105 -2.02 9.92 -5.47
C GLU A 105 -0.75 10.07 -6.32
N GLY A 106 -0.71 9.43 -7.50
CA GLY A 106 0.37 9.57 -8.47
C GLY A 106 0.53 11.01 -8.96
N LEU A 107 -0.57 11.67 -9.32
CA LEU A 107 -0.57 13.09 -9.72
C LEU A 107 -0.16 14.01 -8.57
N ILE A 108 -0.67 13.77 -7.36
CA ILE A 108 -0.28 14.50 -6.15
C ILE A 108 1.21 14.32 -5.87
N ASN A 109 1.75 13.10 -6.05
CA ASN A 109 3.17 12.84 -5.86
C ASN A 109 4.02 13.58 -6.90
N ARG A 110 3.61 13.56 -8.18
CA ARG A 110 4.27 14.34 -9.25
C ARG A 110 4.28 15.83 -8.92
N LEU A 111 3.14 16.38 -8.49
CA LEU A 111 3.02 17.77 -8.06
C LEU A 111 3.95 18.08 -6.89
N LYS A 112 3.96 17.24 -5.85
CA LYS A 112 4.84 17.41 -4.69
C LYS A 112 6.32 17.37 -5.08
N THR A 113 6.71 16.50 -6.03
CA THR A 113 8.07 16.42 -6.55
C THR A 113 8.47 17.69 -7.32
N LEU A 114 7.59 18.20 -8.19
CA LEU A 114 7.83 19.47 -8.90
C LEU A 114 7.96 20.64 -7.93
N LYS A 115 7.10 20.73 -6.92
CA LYS A 115 7.21 21.77 -5.89
C LYS A 115 8.55 21.71 -5.16
N ARG A 116 9.04 20.50 -4.81
CA ARG A 116 10.34 20.32 -4.16
C ARG A 116 11.51 20.71 -5.07
N SER A 117 11.47 20.36 -6.36
CA SER A 117 12.52 20.77 -7.32
C SER A 117 12.55 22.27 -7.59
N MET A 118 11.46 22.99 -7.29
CA MET A 118 11.36 24.44 -7.43
C MET A 118 11.56 25.21 -6.12
N TYR A 119 12.11 24.55 -5.09
CA TYR A 119 12.34 25.14 -3.76
C TYR A 119 11.05 25.70 -3.12
N GLY A 120 9.93 24.99 -3.30
CA GLY A 120 8.65 25.35 -2.69
C GLY A 120 7.78 26.31 -3.50
N ARG A 121 8.30 26.91 -4.58
CA ARG A 121 7.51 27.75 -5.50
C ARG A 121 6.36 26.94 -6.10
N ALA A 122 5.16 27.50 -6.13
CA ALA A 122 3.96 26.77 -6.53
C ALA A 122 2.84 27.71 -7.03
N SER A 123 3.19 28.81 -7.71
CA SER A 123 2.17 29.62 -8.38
C SER A 123 1.42 28.78 -9.42
N ILE A 124 0.12 29.04 -9.60
CA ILE A 124 -0.73 28.26 -10.51
C ILE A 124 -0.16 28.25 -11.92
N GLU A 125 0.32 29.40 -12.41
CA GLU A 125 0.95 29.53 -13.72
C GLU A 125 2.20 28.67 -13.86
N LEU A 126 3.07 28.66 -12.84
CA LEU A 126 4.30 27.87 -12.85
C LEU A 126 4.03 26.37 -12.79
N LEU A 127 3.05 25.95 -11.98
CA LEU A 127 2.61 24.56 -11.94
C LEU A 127 1.98 24.14 -13.26
N ARG A 128 1.13 24.98 -13.86
CA ARG A 128 0.53 24.74 -15.18
C ARG A 128 1.61 24.54 -16.24
N ALA A 129 2.60 25.43 -16.30
CA ALA A 129 3.70 25.39 -17.26
C ALA A 129 4.58 24.13 -17.14
N ARG A 130 4.68 23.52 -15.94
CA ARG A 130 5.51 22.32 -15.71
C ARG A 130 4.74 21.00 -15.66
N MET A 131 3.44 21.03 -15.37
CA MET A 131 2.62 19.82 -15.26
C MET A 131 1.93 19.46 -16.56
N LEU A 132 1.45 20.46 -17.30
CA LEU A 132 0.76 20.23 -18.56
C LEU A 132 1.76 20.01 -19.70
N PRO A 133 1.46 19.10 -20.65
CA PRO A 133 2.18 19.06 -21.92
C PRO A 133 2.09 20.44 -22.58
N LEU A 134 3.17 20.90 -23.17
CA LEU A 134 3.09 22.05 -24.08
C LEU A 134 2.17 21.64 -25.24
N HIS A 135 1.12 22.42 -25.50
CA HIS A 135 0.33 22.21 -26.70
C HIS A 135 1.19 22.60 -27.90
N ASP A 136 1.58 21.59 -28.68
CA ASP A 136 2.41 21.73 -29.87
C ASP A 136 1.60 22.20 -31.09
N SER A 137 0.64 23.09 -30.88
CA SER A 137 -0.19 23.64 -31.93
C SER A 137 0.38 24.99 -32.37
N ASN A 138 1.53 24.95 -33.07
CA ASN A 138 2.15 26.01 -33.90
C ASN A 138 3.68 26.22 -33.69
N LEU A 139 4.44 25.18 -33.33
CA LEU A 139 5.90 25.23 -33.53
C LEU A 139 6.20 24.62 -34.91
N HIS A 140 6.50 25.48 -35.89
CA HIS A 140 6.83 25.19 -37.30
C HIS A 140 5.66 25.01 -38.28
N ARG A 141 5.01 26.12 -38.66
CA ARG A 141 4.58 26.34 -40.05
C ARG A 141 5.37 27.53 -40.59
N GLU A 142 6.47 27.25 -41.26
CA GLU A 142 7.12 28.12 -42.24
C GLU A 142 7.23 27.32 -43.55
#